data_AF-A0A953Q7P9-F1
#
_entry.id   AF-A0A953Q7P9-F1
#
_cell.length_a   1.000
_cell.length_b   1.000
_cell.length_c   1.000
_cell.angle_alpha   90.00
_cell.angle_beta   90.00
_cell.angle_gamma   90.00
#
_symmetry.space_group_name_H-M   'P 1'
#
loop_
_entity.id
_entity.type
_entity.pdbx_description
1 polymer ?
#
loop_
_entity_poly.entity_id
_entity_poly.type
_entity_poly.pdbx_seq_one_letter_code
_entity_poly.pdbx_strand_id
1 'polypeptide(L)'
;MKMAGDQPGDENAVQDPRSLMAKPRWQRLIITFAGPAINVVLAVVLLAGLYMRHFEKVPTPKDPVVGYVVPDGGAAQAGIRAGDRVMQIDDVVDPTWEDIAMKEIASAKRAIEVWVIRDGQRTRIT
;
A
#
# COMPACT_ATOMS: atom_id res chain seq x y z
N MET A 1 -2.04 -48.33 8.71
CA MET A 1 -2.51 -48.17 10.11
C MET A 1 -3.96 -47.70 10.06
N LYS A 2 -4.88 -48.51 10.59
CA LYS A 2 -6.31 -48.23 10.63
C LYS A 2 -6.54 -47.33 11.85
N MET A 3 -7.08 -46.13 11.64
CA MET A 3 -7.31 -45.17 12.72
C MET A 3 -8.40 -45.74 13.65
N ALA A 4 -8.16 -45.69 14.96
CA ALA A 4 -9.17 -46.05 15.95
C ALA A 4 -10.34 -45.06 15.86
N GLY A 5 -11.56 -45.57 15.66
CA GLY A 5 -12.80 -44.78 15.75
C GLY A 5 -13.77 -44.82 14.56
N ASP A 6 -13.54 -45.63 13.52
CA ASP A 6 -14.43 -45.66 12.33
C ASP A 6 -15.25 -46.96 12.22
N GLN A 7 -15.79 -47.44 13.35
CA GLN A 7 -16.74 -48.54 13.36
C GLN A 7 -18.12 -48.02 13.80
N PRO A 8 -19.13 -48.00 12.91
CA PRO A 8 -20.46 -47.58 13.28
C PRO A 8 -21.03 -48.59 14.28
N GLY A 9 -21.14 -48.18 15.54
CA GLY A 9 -21.61 -49.01 16.65
C GLY A 9 -20.66 -49.14 17.84
N ASP A 10 -19.49 -48.47 17.84
CA ASP A 10 -18.54 -48.58 18.95
C ASP A 10 -19.02 -47.80 20.21
N GLU A 11 -19.75 -48.52 21.05
CA GLU A 11 -20.31 -48.11 22.34
C GLU A 11 -19.28 -47.58 23.36
N ASN A 12 -17.99 -47.86 23.14
CA ASN A 12 -16.89 -47.38 23.97
C ASN A 12 -16.38 -45.98 23.57
N ALA A 13 -16.63 -45.53 22.33
CA ALA A 13 -16.25 -44.18 21.88
C ALA A 13 -17.07 -43.08 22.57
N VAL A 14 -18.22 -43.45 23.13
CA VAL A 14 -19.13 -42.55 23.86
C VAL A 14 -18.65 -42.29 25.30
N GLN A 15 -17.83 -43.18 25.88
CA GLN A 15 -17.42 -43.12 27.28
C GLN A 15 -16.05 -42.46 27.52
N ASP A 16 -15.28 -42.15 26.48
CA ASP A 16 -14.01 -41.41 26.63
C ASP A 16 -14.29 -39.91 26.87
N PRO A 17 -13.88 -39.32 28.02
CA PRO A 17 -14.05 -37.89 28.32
C PRO A 17 -13.33 -36.95 27.35
N ARG A 18 -12.39 -37.48 26.56
CA ARG A 18 -11.70 -36.76 25.47
C ARG A 18 -12.38 -36.95 24.12
N SER A 19 -13.43 -37.78 24.02
CA SER A 19 -14.20 -37.93 22.79
C SER A 19 -14.97 -36.64 22.45
N LEU A 20 -15.00 -36.31 21.17
CA LEU A 20 -15.80 -35.20 20.65
C LEU A 20 -17.32 -35.44 20.77
N MET A 21 -17.73 -36.68 21.10
CA MET A 21 -19.12 -37.09 21.30
C MET A 21 -19.63 -36.85 22.72
N ALA A 22 -18.73 -36.79 23.72
CA ALA A 22 -19.07 -36.47 25.11
C ALA A 22 -19.30 -34.97 25.38
N LYS A 23 -18.95 -34.09 24.42
CA LYS A 23 -19.10 -32.62 24.55
C LYS A 23 -20.41 -32.13 23.92
N PRO A 24 -21.05 -31.08 24.48
CA PRO A 24 -22.26 -30.48 23.91
C PRO A 24 -22.06 -30.11 22.44
N ARG A 25 -23.08 -30.33 21.60
CA ARG A 25 -23.02 -30.12 20.14
C ARG A 25 -22.53 -28.71 19.74
N TRP A 26 -22.83 -27.70 20.55
CA TRP A 26 -22.36 -26.32 20.39
C TRP A 26 -20.84 -26.17 20.57
N GLN A 27 -20.23 -26.92 21.48
CA GLN A 27 -18.78 -26.89 21.69
C GLN A 27 -18.03 -27.55 20.53
N ARG A 28 -18.60 -28.60 19.94
CA ARG A 28 -18.06 -29.23 18.73
C ARG A 28 -18.14 -28.31 17.52
N LEU A 29 -19.22 -27.55 17.37
CA LEU A 29 -19.36 -26.54 16.31
C LEU A 29 -18.23 -25.50 16.40
N ILE A 30 -17.98 -24.95 17.59
CA ILE A 30 -16.91 -23.96 17.82
C ILE A 30 -15.53 -24.54 17.49
N ILE A 31 -15.24 -25.79 17.87
CA ILE A 31 -13.95 -26.44 17.62
C ILE A 31 -13.75 -26.70 16.11
N THR A 32 -14.79 -27.12 15.38
CA THR A 32 -14.70 -27.34 13.93
C THR A 32 -14.49 -26.03 13.17
N PHE A 33 -15.12 -24.93 13.60
CA PHE A 33 -14.92 -23.61 13.02
C PHE A 33 -13.62 -22.92 13.46
N ALA A 34 -12.96 -23.42 14.50
CA ALA A 34 -11.70 -22.85 14.98
C ALA A 34 -10.59 -22.93 13.92
N GLY A 35 -10.58 -23.96 13.07
CA GLY A 35 -9.60 -24.09 11.98
C GLY A 35 -9.64 -22.91 11.00
N PRO A 36 -10.77 -22.68 10.29
CA PRO A 36 -10.92 -21.53 9.40
C PRO A 36 -10.75 -20.18 10.10
N ALA A 37 -11.24 -20.04 11.34
CA ALA A 37 -11.13 -18.79 12.10
C ALA A 37 -9.67 -18.41 12.41
N ILE A 38 -8.82 -19.38 12.75
CA ILE A 38 -7.39 -19.15 13.01
C ILE A 38 -6.67 -18.63 11.76
N ASN A 39 -7.06 -19.06 10.55
CA ASN A 39 -6.46 -18.52 9.32
C ASN A 39 -6.77 -17.02 9.14
N VAL A 40 -8.00 -16.59 9.47
CA VAL A 40 -8.39 -15.18 9.42
C VAL A 40 -7.64 -14.37 10.47
N VAL A 41 -7.56 -14.89 11.71
CA VAL A 41 -6.80 -14.24 12.79
C VAL A 41 -5.33 -14.13 12.42
N LEU A 42 -4.73 -15.18 11.87
CA LEU A 42 -3.35 -15.18 11.40
C LEU A 42 -3.13 -14.11 10.32
N ALA A 43 -4.03 -14.01 9.33
CA ALA A 43 -3.94 -12.99 8.29
C ALA A 43 -3.98 -11.56 8.87
N VAL A 44 -4.88 -11.29 9.83
CA VAL A 44 -4.97 -9.99 10.50
C VAL A 44 -3.71 -9.70 11.30
N VAL A 45 -3.17 -10.68 12.04
CA VAL A 45 -1.94 -10.50 12.83
C VAL A 45 -0.72 -10.29 11.93
N LEU A 46 -0.59 -11.02 10.82
CA LEU A 46 0.48 -10.82 9.86
C LEU A 46 0.40 -9.43 9.22
N LEU A 47 -0.81 -9.01 8.82
CA LEU A 47 -1.02 -7.68 8.27
C LEU A 47 -0.72 -6.60 9.32
N ALA A 48 -1.27 -6.71 10.53
CA ALA A 48 -1.01 -5.77 11.62
C ALA A 48 0.48 -5.70 11.97
N GLY A 49 1.18 -6.85 12.04
CA GLY A 49 2.62 -6.91 12.29
C GLY A 49 3.44 -6.28 11.17
N LEU A 50 3.02 -6.47 9.91
CA LEU A 50 3.60 -5.79 8.74
C LEU A 50 3.44 -4.27 8.88
N TYR A 51 2.25 -3.77 9.24
CA TYR A 51 2.02 -2.33 9.38
C TYR A 51 2.62 -1.71 10.66
N MET A 52 2.76 -2.48 11.73
CA MET A 52 3.38 -2.06 13.00
C MET A 52 4.89 -1.95 12.90
N ARG A 53 5.53 -2.88 12.19
CA ARG A 53 6.94 -2.75 11.84
C ARG A 53 6.99 -1.67 10.78
N HIS A 54 7.21 -0.41 11.19
CA HIS A 54 7.36 0.72 10.30
C HIS A 54 8.29 0.34 9.16
N PHE A 55 7.71 -0.10 8.03
CA PHE A 55 8.38 0.02 6.75
C PHE A 55 8.64 1.51 6.69
N GLU A 56 9.92 1.88 6.79
CA GLU A 56 10.37 3.20 6.39
C GLU A 56 9.57 3.49 5.14
N LYS A 57 8.65 4.46 5.23
CA LYS A 57 7.86 4.87 4.07
C LYS A 57 8.92 5.01 3.01
N VAL A 58 8.89 4.12 1.99
CA VAL A 58 9.84 4.21 0.89
C VAL A 58 9.83 5.68 0.59
N PRO A 59 10.96 6.40 0.70
CA PRO A 59 10.98 7.80 0.36
C PRO A 59 10.66 7.75 -1.13
N THR A 60 9.36 7.80 -1.47
CA THR A 60 8.90 8.33 -2.72
C THR A 60 9.68 9.62 -2.76
N PRO A 61 10.60 9.78 -3.73
CA PRO A 61 11.32 11.02 -3.87
C PRO A 61 10.22 12.07 -3.98
N LYS A 62 9.95 12.77 -2.88
CA LYS A 62 8.94 13.84 -2.83
C LYS A 62 9.35 14.93 -3.80
N ASP A 63 10.65 14.97 -4.05
CA ASP A 63 11.34 15.84 -4.97
C ASP A 63 10.89 15.56 -6.41
N PRO A 64 10.13 16.47 -7.02
CA PRO A 64 9.72 16.35 -8.42
C PRO A 64 10.90 16.60 -9.36
N VAL A 65 11.71 15.57 -9.59
CA VAL A 65 12.84 15.60 -10.51
C VAL A 65 12.41 15.18 -11.90
N VAL A 66 12.53 16.08 -12.86
CA VAL A 66 12.15 15.86 -14.26
C VAL A 66 13.02 14.77 -14.88
N GLY A 67 12.43 13.62 -15.23
CA GLY A 67 13.14 12.52 -15.87
C GLY A 67 13.20 12.62 -17.40
N TYR A 68 12.13 13.15 -18.00
CA TYR A 68 11.99 13.27 -19.45
C TYR A 68 11.14 14.49 -19.78
N VAL A 69 11.48 15.16 -20.89
CA VAL A 69 10.71 16.29 -21.41
C VAL A 69 10.32 15.95 -22.84
N VAL A 70 9.03 16.06 -23.14
CA VAL A 70 8.50 15.83 -24.49
C VAL A 70 9.05 16.91 -25.44
N PRO A 71 9.68 16.53 -26.55
CA PRO A 71 10.12 17.48 -27.58
C PRO A 71 8.97 18.36 -28.06
N ASP A 72 9.24 19.63 -28.31
CA ASP A 72 8.28 20.65 -28.76
C ASP A 72 7.08 20.90 -27.81
N GLY A 73 7.03 20.25 -26.65
CA GLY A 73 6.02 20.47 -25.61
C GLY A 73 6.23 21.78 -24.84
N GLY A 74 5.21 22.21 -24.08
CA GLY A 74 5.26 23.47 -23.32
C GLY A 74 6.45 23.55 -22.36
N ALA A 75 6.76 22.45 -21.66
CA ALA A 75 7.93 22.36 -20.79
C ALA A 75 9.27 22.54 -21.55
N ALA A 76 9.39 21.98 -22.77
CA ALA A 76 10.58 22.16 -23.59
C ALA A 76 10.71 23.61 -24.08
N GLN A 77 9.60 24.23 -24.49
CA GLN A 77 9.57 25.64 -24.94
C GLN A 77 9.93 26.60 -23.80
N ALA A 78 9.49 26.31 -22.58
CA ALA A 78 9.85 27.05 -21.38
C ALA A 78 11.33 26.81 -20.96
N GLY A 79 11.97 25.78 -21.50
CA GLY A 79 13.38 25.47 -21.24
C GLY A 79 13.62 24.56 -20.04
N ILE A 80 12.60 23.82 -19.59
CA ILE A 80 12.73 22.73 -18.62
C ILE A 80 13.56 21.59 -19.25
N ARG A 81 14.44 20.98 -18.45
CA ARG A 81 15.34 19.91 -18.88
C ARG A 81 15.24 18.72 -17.94
N ALA A 82 15.60 17.54 -18.46
CA ALA A 82 15.81 16.38 -17.62
C ALA A 82 16.90 16.67 -16.57
N GLY A 83 16.66 16.27 -15.33
CA GLY A 83 17.49 16.58 -14.16
C GLY A 83 17.06 17.82 -13.38
N ASP A 84 16.14 18.64 -13.90
CA ASP A 84 15.60 19.77 -13.15
C ASP A 84 14.75 19.27 -11.97
N ARG A 85 14.98 19.83 -10.78
CA ARG A 85 14.08 19.64 -9.62
C ARG A 85 13.13 20.82 -9.54
N VAL A 86 11.83 20.58 -9.58
CA VAL A 86 10.83 21.65 -9.37
C VAL A 86 10.80 22.03 -7.88
N MET A 87 11.06 23.30 -7.57
CA MET A 87 11.06 23.83 -6.21
C MET A 87 9.80 24.65 -5.89
N GLN A 88 9.19 25.24 -6.92
CA GLN A 88 7.97 26.03 -6.76
C GLN A 88 7.21 26.08 -8.09
N ILE A 89 5.89 26.01 -8.01
CA ILE A 89 4.97 26.21 -9.13
C ILE A 89 3.89 27.20 -8.71
N ASP A 90 3.85 28.37 -9.35
CA ASP A 90 3.11 29.55 -8.92
C ASP A 90 3.33 29.86 -7.42
N ASP A 91 2.28 29.68 -6.60
CA ASP A 91 2.22 29.89 -5.16
C ASP A 91 2.56 28.65 -4.32
N VAL A 92 2.75 27.49 -4.94
CA VAL A 92 3.02 26.22 -4.24
C VAL A 92 4.52 25.98 -4.14
N VAL A 93 5.06 25.98 -2.91
CA VAL A 93 6.47 25.73 -2.58
C VAL A 93 6.68 24.26 -2.22
N ASP A 94 7.79 23.67 -2.69
CA ASP A 94 8.12 22.24 -2.57
C ASP A 94 6.95 21.33 -3.03
N PRO A 95 6.48 21.51 -4.28
CA PRO A 95 5.29 20.83 -4.78
C PRO A 95 5.55 19.34 -4.95
N THR A 96 4.51 18.53 -4.75
CA THR A 96 4.51 17.14 -5.18
C THR A 96 4.22 17.04 -6.68
N TRP A 97 4.46 15.87 -7.29
CA TRP A 97 4.01 15.59 -8.66
C TRP A 97 2.51 15.79 -8.85
N GLU A 98 1.72 15.53 -7.82
CA GLU A 98 0.26 15.68 -7.83
C GLU A 98 -0.14 17.15 -7.85
N ASP A 99 0.55 18.00 -7.09
CA ASP A 99 0.37 19.46 -7.12
C ASP A 99 0.72 20.05 -8.48
N ILE A 100 1.82 19.58 -9.10
CA ILE A 100 2.25 20.01 -10.43
C ILE A 100 1.20 19.64 -11.47
N ALA A 101 0.74 18.39 -11.50
CA ALA A 101 -0.29 17.93 -12.43
C ALA A 101 -1.60 18.70 -12.25
N MET A 102 -2.01 18.95 -11.00
CA MET A 102 -3.22 19.71 -10.70
C MET A 102 -3.11 21.17 -11.18
N LYS A 103 -1.96 21.82 -10.96
CA LYS A 103 -1.71 23.19 -11.43
C LYS A 103 -1.66 23.28 -12.95
N GLU A 104 -1.05 22.31 -13.62
CA GLU A 104 -1.02 22.24 -15.08
C GLU A 104 -2.45 22.16 -15.64
N ILE A 105 -3.26 21.24 -15.13
CA ILE A 105 -4.67 21.07 -15.56
C ILE A 105 -5.48 22.34 -15.27
N ALA A 106 -5.32 22.95 -14.08
CA ALA A 106 -6.04 24.15 -13.67
C ALA A 106 -5.60 25.44 -14.39
N SER A 107 -4.38 25.46 -14.94
CA SER A 107 -3.85 26.63 -15.65
C SER A 107 -4.63 26.98 -16.91
N ALA A 108 -5.36 26.02 -17.48
CA ALA A 108 -6.12 26.18 -18.73
C ALA A 108 -5.27 26.77 -19.88
N LYS A 109 -4.02 26.28 -20.02
CA LYS A 109 -3.01 26.75 -21.00
C LYS A 109 -2.48 28.17 -20.78
N ARG A 110 -2.65 28.73 -19.58
CA ARG A 110 -1.96 29.97 -19.20
C ARG A 110 -0.52 29.65 -18.82
N ALA A 111 0.34 30.65 -18.95
CA ALA A 111 1.71 30.59 -18.45
C ALA A 111 1.70 30.35 -16.94
N ILE A 112 2.52 29.41 -16.48
CA ILE A 112 2.69 29.05 -15.07
C ILE A 112 4.11 29.42 -14.69
N GLU A 113 4.29 30.12 -13.57
CA GLU A 113 5.63 30.42 -13.11
C GLU A 113 6.23 29.21 -12.40
N VAL A 114 7.34 28.69 -12.91
CA VAL A 114 8.02 27.52 -12.35
C VAL A 114 9.44 27.90 -11.91
N TRP A 115 9.77 27.56 -10.67
CA TRP A 115 11.15 27.64 -10.18
C TRP A 115 11.73 26.25 -10.12
N VAL A 116 12.86 26.05 -10.80
CA VAL A 116 13.59 24.78 -10.78
C VAL A 116 14.98 24.97 -10.18
N ILE A 117 15.56 23.89 -9.63
CA ILE A 117 16.99 23.80 -9.36
C ILE A 117 17.62 22.95 -10.45
N ARG A 118 18.66 23.52 -11.08
CA ARG A 118 19.53 22.87 -12.07
C ARG A 118 20.98 23.08 -11.64
N ASP A 119 21.74 22.01 -11.50
CA ASP A 119 23.16 22.06 -11.07
C ASP A 119 23.38 22.87 -9.77
N GLY A 120 22.42 22.83 -8.84
CA GLY A 120 22.45 23.58 -7.58
C GLY A 120 22.08 25.07 -7.69
N GLN A 121 21.78 25.57 -8.89
CA GLN A 121 21.31 26.94 -9.12
C GLN A 121 19.79 26.98 -9.28
N ARG A 122 19.15 27.95 -8.62
CA ARG A 122 17.72 28.20 -8.77
C ARG A 122 17.47 29.03 -10.04
N THR A 123 16.69 28.50 -10.97
CA THR A 123 16.31 29.16 -12.24
C THR A 123 14.81 29.35 -12.30
N ARG A 124 14.38 30.53 -12.78
CA ARG A 124 12.97 30.83 -13.06
C ARG A 124 12.66 30.49 -14.51
N ILE A 125 11.53 29.84 -14.73
CA ILE A 125 11.01 29.40 -16.03
C ILE A 125 9.51 29.75 -16.10
N THR A 126 9.02 30.13 -17.29
CA THR A 126 7.62 30.50 -17.55
C THR A 126 7.16 29.93 -18.88
#